data_AF-A0A9J7KIM8-F1
#
_entry.id   AF-A0A9J7KIM8-F1
#
_cell.length_a   1.000
_cell.length_b   1.000
_cell.length_c   1.000
_cell.angle_alpha   90.00
_cell.angle_beta   90.00
_cell.angle_gamma   90.00
#
_symmetry.space_group_name_H-M   'P 1'
#
loop_
_entity.id
_entity.type
_entity.pdbx_description
1 polymer ?
#
loop_
_entity_poly.entity_id
_entity_poly.type
_entity_poly.pdbx_seq_one_letter_code
_entity_poly.pdbx_strand_id
1 'polypeptide(L)'
;MVIEKLAPINFIVVHFLRFYVSAVRCPTLRGPTNGNMRGSKSYRGSLRFTCDRVYNLVGAKKIRCQADGTWSDRVPTCKAIRCPTLTPPENGAVKSSNSYRDVTFKCDPGYKLVGTSTRTCQSGGTWSGGSPTCRAECRNGYQLLAQTCFRVSRDKKNNDDAQAACEKEGTTLAMPKTRELDVSLRNWVSKFGKSAFFWIGLKQVPVKIWQWEDGSHIGKHDYKVRYYDLCAVD
;
A
#
# COMPACT_ATOMS: atom_id res chain seq x y z
N MET A 1 -47.06 -80.70 -68.91
CA MET A 1 -45.64 -81.10 -68.95
C MET A 1 -44.95 -80.48 -67.74
N VAL A 2 -44.05 -81.25 -67.14
CA VAL A 2 -43.66 -81.28 -65.73
C VAL A 2 -42.90 -80.04 -65.24
N ILE A 3 -43.07 -79.78 -63.94
CA ILE A 3 -42.43 -78.79 -63.07
C ILE A 3 -40.91 -79.02 -62.96
N GLU A 4 -40.11 -77.96 -62.96
CA GLU A 4 -38.82 -77.98 -62.27
C GLU A 4 -38.59 -76.66 -61.51
N LYS A 5 -38.47 -76.77 -60.19
CA LYS A 5 -38.00 -75.72 -59.27
C LYS A 5 -36.47 -75.75 -59.28
N LEU A 6 -35.80 -74.60 -59.12
CA LEU A 6 -34.84 -74.34 -58.02
C LEU A 6 -34.20 -72.93 -58.08
N ALA A 7 -34.41 -72.21 -56.97
CA ALA A 7 -33.57 -71.22 -56.25
C ALA A 7 -33.19 -69.84 -56.86
N PRO A 8 -33.43 -68.72 -56.14
CA PRO A 8 -32.88 -67.40 -56.46
C PRO A 8 -31.44 -67.25 -55.94
N ILE A 9 -30.55 -66.72 -56.77
CA ILE A 9 -29.16 -66.37 -56.44
C ILE A 9 -29.16 -65.16 -55.48
N ASN A 10 -28.47 -65.31 -54.34
CA ASN A 10 -28.25 -64.34 -53.28
C ASN A 10 -27.88 -62.94 -53.81
N PHE A 11 -28.80 -61.98 -53.72
CA PHE A 11 -28.43 -60.57 -53.65
C PHE A 11 -27.82 -60.31 -52.27
N ILE A 12 -26.50 -60.11 -52.23
CA ILE A 12 -25.81 -59.57 -51.06
C ILE A 12 -26.45 -58.20 -50.78
N VAL A 13 -27.31 -58.15 -49.76
CA VAL A 13 -27.76 -56.89 -49.17
C VAL A 13 -26.53 -56.27 -48.55
N VAL A 14 -25.85 -55.38 -49.29
CA VAL A 14 -24.82 -54.51 -48.73
C VAL A 14 -25.55 -53.59 -47.75
N HIS A 15 -25.56 -53.99 -46.49
CA HIS A 15 -26.07 -53.19 -45.39
C HIS A 15 -25.18 -51.94 -45.32
N PHE A 16 -25.60 -50.86 -45.98
CA PHE A 16 -25.07 -49.54 -45.73
C PHE A 16 -25.40 -49.19 -44.28
N LEU A 17 -24.54 -49.60 -43.35
CA LEU A 17 -24.50 -49.04 -42.02
C LEU A 17 -24.34 -47.54 -42.21
N ARG A 18 -25.43 -46.80 -42.04
CA ARG A 18 -25.39 -45.34 -41.90
C ARG A 18 -24.62 -45.09 -40.61
N PHE A 19 -23.31 -44.90 -40.72
CA PHE A 19 -22.53 -44.35 -39.62
C PHE A 19 -23.00 -42.92 -39.40
N TYR A 20 -23.94 -42.73 -38.48
CA TYR A 20 -24.31 -41.40 -38.00
C TYR A 20 -23.10 -40.85 -37.23
N VAL A 21 -22.27 -40.05 -37.89
CA VAL A 21 -21.24 -39.26 -37.21
C VAL A 21 -21.98 -38.12 -36.49
N SER A 22 -22.31 -38.36 -35.22
CA SER A 22 -22.82 -37.31 -34.35
C SER A 22 -21.75 -36.23 -34.17
N ALA A 23 -22.12 -34.98 -34.45
CA ALA A 23 -21.20 -33.85 -34.25
C ALA A 23 -20.84 -33.72 -32.76
N VAL A 24 -19.57 -33.90 -32.43
CA VAL A 24 -19.08 -33.79 -31.05
C VAL A 24 -19.23 -32.33 -30.56
N ARG A 25 -19.95 -32.18 -29.45
CA ARG A 25 -20.18 -30.90 -28.76
C ARG A 25 -20.06 -31.10 -27.27
N CYS A 26 -19.41 -30.15 -26.60
CA CYS A 26 -19.23 -30.20 -25.16
C CYS A 26 -20.42 -29.57 -24.41
N PRO A 27 -20.63 -29.93 -23.13
CA PRO A 27 -21.67 -29.35 -22.29
C PRO A 27 -21.60 -27.82 -22.21
N THR A 28 -22.76 -27.17 -22.15
CA THR A 28 -22.82 -25.72 -21.88
C THR A 28 -22.37 -25.47 -20.44
N LEU A 29 -21.35 -24.62 -20.26
CA LEU A 29 -20.86 -24.22 -18.95
C LEU A 29 -21.45 -22.87 -18.53
N ARG A 30 -21.42 -22.58 -17.23
CA ARG A 30 -21.64 -21.23 -16.70
C ARG A 30 -20.29 -20.51 -16.59
N GLY A 31 -20.26 -19.23 -16.96
CA GLY A 31 -19.07 -18.41 -16.79
C GLY A 31 -18.71 -18.22 -15.30
N PRO A 32 -17.47 -17.83 -14.98
CA PRO A 32 -17.07 -17.54 -13.61
C PRO A 32 -17.78 -16.29 -13.08
N THR A 33 -18.15 -16.30 -11.79
CA THR A 33 -18.62 -15.10 -11.09
C THR A 33 -17.54 -14.02 -11.10
N ASN A 34 -17.91 -12.75 -11.30
CA ASN A 34 -16.98 -11.62 -11.49
C ASN A 34 -16.02 -11.84 -12.67
N GLY A 35 -16.54 -12.40 -13.76
CA GLY A 35 -15.79 -12.65 -14.97
C GLY A 35 -16.69 -12.92 -16.17
N ASN A 36 -16.03 -13.15 -17.29
CA ASN A 36 -16.62 -13.30 -18.61
C ASN A 36 -16.07 -14.56 -19.29
N MET A 37 -16.91 -15.19 -20.10
CA MET A 37 -16.59 -16.39 -20.87
C MET A 37 -17.03 -16.20 -22.33
N ARG A 38 -16.15 -16.48 -23.30
CA ARG A 38 -16.45 -16.37 -24.73
C ARG A 38 -15.83 -17.52 -25.51
N GLY A 39 -16.51 -18.00 -26.56
CA GLY A 39 -15.98 -19.00 -27.48
C GLY A 39 -17.01 -19.97 -28.02
N SER A 40 -16.55 -21.18 -28.39
CA SER A 40 -17.37 -22.20 -29.05
C SER A 40 -17.27 -23.55 -28.34
N LYS A 41 -18.40 -24.25 -28.27
CA LYS A 41 -18.56 -25.60 -27.69
C LYS A 41 -18.49 -26.76 -28.69
N SER A 42 -18.23 -26.48 -29.96
CA SER A 42 -18.02 -27.52 -30.98
C SER A 42 -16.66 -28.22 -30.78
N TYR A 43 -16.51 -29.44 -31.30
CA TYR A 43 -15.23 -30.15 -31.34
C TYR A 43 -14.08 -29.25 -31.80
N ARG A 44 -12.94 -29.30 -31.09
CA ARG A 44 -11.77 -28.40 -31.26
C ARG A 44 -12.04 -26.91 -30.99
N GLY A 45 -13.30 -26.51 -30.79
CA GLY A 45 -13.68 -25.22 -30.25
C GLY A 45 -13.09 -25.00 -28.86
N SER A 46 -13.04 -23.74 -28.44
CA SER A 46 -12.45 -23.37 -27.15
C SER A 46 -13.23 -22.26 -26.50
N LEU A 47 -13.25 -22.27 -25.16
CA LEU A 47 -13.74 -21.17 -24.34
C LEU A 47 -12.55 -20.45 -23.72
N ARG A 48 -12.58 -19.12 -23.77
CA ARG A 48 -11.62 -18.22 -23.12
C ARG A 48 -12.31 -17.50 -21.97
N PHE A 49 -11.59 -17.36 -20.87
CA PHE A 49 -12.08 -16.75 -19.64
C PHE A 49 -11.28 -15.49 -19.31
N THR A 50 -11.98 -14.48 -18.80
CA THR A 50 -11.41 -13.22 -18.32
C THR A 50 -12.11 -12.85 -17.02
N CYS A 51 -11.39 -12.31 -16.05
CA CYS A 51 -12.01 -11.80 -14.82
C CYS A 51 -12.29 -10.29 -14.94
N ASP A 52 -13.28 -9.83 -14.18
CA ASP A 52 -13.62 -8.41 -14.08
C ASP A 52 -12.48 -7.64 -13.40
N ARG A 53 -12.58 -6.29 -13.46
CA ARG A 53 -11.60 -5.43 -12.77
C ARG A 53 -11.54 -5.83 -11.30
N VAL A 54 -10.34 -5.77 -10.73
CA VAL A 54 -9.98 -6.19 -9.35
C VAL A 54 -10.07 -7.70 -9.03
N TYR A 55 -10.24 -8.57 -10.02
CA TYR A 55 -10.18 -10.03 -9.83
C TYR A 55 -9.03 -10.66 -10.63
N ASN A 56 -8.48 -11.75 -10.11
CA ASN A 56 -7.50 -12.60 -10.79
C ASN A 56 -8.11 -13.92 -11.21
N LEU A 57 -7.71 -14.38 -12.38
CA LEU A 57 -8.07 -15.70 -12.89
C LEU A 57 -7.20 -16.78 -12.24
N VAL A 58 -7.84 -17.73 -11.57
CA VAL A 58 -7.21 -18.90 -10.96
C VAL A 58 -7.71 -20.15 -11.68
N GLY A 59 -6.81 -20.79 -12.44
CA GLY A 59 -7.10 -21.95 -13.30
C GLY A 59 -6.75 -21.70 -14.76
N ALA A 60 -7.29 -22.52 -15.67
CA ALA A 60 -7.03 -22.41 -17.09
C ALA A 60 -7.68 -21.16 -17.72
N LYS A 61 -6.87 -20.33 -18.39
CA LYS A 61 -7.36 -19.17 -19.17
C LYS A 61 -8.18 -19.59 -20.40
N LYS A 62 -7.94 -20.80 -20.90
CA LYS A 62 -8.60 -21.36 -22.09
C LYS A 62 -8.77 -22.87 -21.93
N ILE A 63 -9.97 -23.37 -22.23
CA ILE A 63 -10.28 -24.80 -22.27
C ILE A 63 -10.77 -25.19 -23.67
N ARG A 64 -10.52 -26.43 -24.08
CA ARG A 64 -10.81 -26.95 -25.42
C ARG A 64 -11.80 -28.10 -25.36
N CYS A 65 -12.72 -28.16 -26.31
CA CYS A 65 -13.64 -29.28 -26.46
C CYS A 65 -12.93 -30.47 -27.13
N GLN A 66 -12.90 -31.60 -26.42
CA GLN A 66 -12.17 -32.81 -26.80
C GLN A 66 -13.03 -33.77 -27.64
N ALA A 67 -12.42 -34.83 -28.17
CA ALA A 67 -13.08 -35.79 -29.07
C ALA A 67 -14.13 -36.65 -28.37
N ASP A 68 -14.00 -36.86 -27.06
CA ASP A 68 -14.93 -37.55 -26.18
C ASP A 68 -16.12 -36.67 -25.74
N GLY A 69 -16.20 -35.43 -26.23
CA GLY A 69 -17.24 -34.47 -25.86
C GLY A 69 -17.05 -33.83 -24.49
N THR A 70 -15.88 -33.96 -23.86
CA THR A 70 -15.57 -33.31 -22.58
C THR A 70 -14.68 -32.07 -22.76
N TRP A 71 -14.68 -31.21 -21.74
CA TRP A 71 -13.80 -30.05 -21.69
C TRP A 71 -12.45 -30.43 -21.11
N SER A 72 -11.38 -29.92 -21.71
CA SER A 72 -9.99 -30.21 -21.30
C SER A 72 -9.62 -29.77 -19.88
N ASP A 73 -10.43 -28.89 -19.26
CA ASP A 73 -10.26 -28.43 -17.88
C ASP A 73 -11.60 -27.89 -17.36
N ARG A 74 -11.64 -27.58 -16.06
CA ARG A 74 -12.77 -26.97 -15.37
C ARG A 74 -12.85 -25.46 -15.64
N VAL A 75 -14.00 -24.87 -15.34
CA VAL A 75 -14.17 -23.40 -15.36
C VAL A 75 -13.26 -22.79 -14.29
N PRO A 76 -12.43 -21.78 -14.62
CA PRO A 76 -11.56 -21.13 -13.65
C PRO A 76 -12.37 -20.31 -12.64
N THR A 77 -11.73 -19.87 -11.56
CA THR A 77 -12.35 -18.97 -10.58
C THR A 77 -11.75 -17.57 -10.65
N CYS A 78 -12.58 -16.55 -10.49
CA CYS A 78 -12.12 -15.16 -10.37
C CYS A 78 -12.05 -14.79 -8.88
N LYS A 79 -10.83 -14.66 -8.35
CA LYS A 79 -10.59 -14.32 -6.94
C LYS A 79 -10.31 -12.83 -6.80
N ALA A 80 -10.97 -12.18 -5.84
CA ALA A 80 -10.75 -10.77 -5.55
C ALA A 80 -9.29 -10.53 -5.14
N ILE A 81 -8.71 -9.47 -5.67
CA ILE A 81 -7.35 -9.05 -5.34
C ILE A 81 -7.43 -8.27 -4.04
N ARG A 82 -6.65 -8.72 -3.05
CA ARG A 82 -6.59 -8.12 -1.72
C ARG A 82 -5.14 -7.81 -1.41
N CYS A 83 -4.85 -6.55 -1.13
CA CYS A 83 -3.56 -6.14 -0.59
C CYS A 83 -3.70 -5.87 0.92
N PRO A 84 -2.59 -5.98 1.68
CA PRO A 84 -2.57 -5.62 3.09
C PRO A 84 -3.05 -4.18 3.31
N THR A 85 -3.69 -3.92 4.46
CA THR A 85 -4.03 -2.54 4.82
C THR A 85 -2.73 -1.77 5.07
N LEU A 86 -2.60 -0.58 4.48
CA LEU A 86 -1.44 0.29 4.70
C LEU A 86 -1.68 1.19 5.90
N THR A 87 -0.62 1.45 6.66
CA THR A 87 -0.61 2.45 7.72
C THR A 87 -0.28 3.83 7.15
N PRO A 88 -0.89 4.90 7.67
CA PRO A 88 -0.42 6.26 7.37
C PRO A 88 1.06 6.43 7.73
N PRO A 89 1.81 7.26 6.99
CA PRO A 89 3.10 7.74 7.46
C PRO A 89 2.90 8.65 8.68
N GLU A 90 3.93 8.78 9.51
CA GLU A 90 3.97 9.80 10.55
C GLU A 90 3.78 11.19 9.93
N ASN A 91 2.98 12.06 10.56
CA ASN A 91 2.61 13.39 10.05
C ASN A 91 2.00 13.35 8.62
N GLY A 92 1.14 12.36 8.40
CA GLY A 92 0.38 12.27 7.16
C GLY A 92 -0.77 11.27 7.22
N ALA A 93 -1.42 11.12 6.08
CA ALA A 93 -2.61 10.31 5.89
C ALA A 93 -2.47 9.43 4.64
N VAL A 94 -3.11 8.26 4.68
CA VAL A 94 -3.38 7.42 3.51
C VAL A 94 -4.85 7.56 3.15
N LYS A 95 -5.13 7.81 1.87
CA LYS A 95 -6.48 7.88 1.31
C LYS A 95 -6.62 6.84 0.19
N SER A 96 -7.72 6.11 0.18
CA SER A 96 -8.10 5.32 -1.00
C SER A 96 -8.34 6.27 -2.17
N SER A 97 -7.75 5.96 -3.33
CA SER A 97 -8.00 6.71 -4.56
C SER A 97 -9.36 6.32 -5.15
N ASN A 98 -9.81 7.07 -6.15
CA ASN A 98 -10.98 6.74 -6.97
C ASN A 98 -10.78 5.46 -7.80
N SER A 99 -9.53 5.01 -7.92
CA SER A 99 -9.18 3.71 -8.48
C SER A 99 -9.21 2.65 -7.37
N TYR A 100 -10.01 1.61 -7.55
CA TYR A 100 -10.18 0.47 -6.61
C TYR A 100 -8.88 -0.28 -6.24
N ARG A 101 -7.76 0.06 -6.88
CA ARG A 101 -6.44 -0.53 -6.63
C ARG A 101 -5.42 0.47 -6.13
N ASP A 102 -5.70 1.76 -6.18
CA ASP A 102 -4.70 2.76 -5.87
C ASP A 102 -4.99 3.44 -4.55
N VAL A 103 -3.93 3.75 -3.82
CA VAL A 103 -3.97 4.57 -2.61
C VAL A 103 -3.04 5.74 -2.79
N THR A 104 -3.41 6.87 -2.22
CA THR A 104 -2.67 8.11 -2.26
C THR A 104 -2.26 8.51 -0.86
N PHE A 105 -1.02 8.94 -0.71
CA PHE A 105 -0.45 9.45 0.51
C PHE A 105 -0.42 10.97 0.46
N LYS A 106 -0.72 11.60 1.59
CA LYS A 106 -0.64 13.05 1.77
C LYS A 106 0.01 13.33 3.11
N CYS A 107 0.92 14.31 3.14
CA CYS A 107 1.48 14.79 4.39
C CYS A 107 0.62 15.90 4.99
N ASP A 108 0.70 16.03 6.31
CA ASP A 108 0.06 17.11 7.05
C ASP A 108 0.71 18.46 6.70
N PRO A 109 0.02 19.59 6.93
CA PRO A 109 0.59 20.92 6.69
C PRO A 109 1.95 21.08 7.39
N GLY A 110 2.94 21.63 6.70
CA GLY A 110 4.32 21.76 7.22
C GLY A 110 5.26 20.61 6.83
N TYR A 111 4.72 19.53 6.25
CA TYR A 111 5.49 18.36 5.85
C TYR A 111 5.46 18.14 4.33
N LYS A 112 6.58 17.68 3.77
CA LYS A 112 6.67 17.21 2.38
C LYS A 112 6.83 15.72 2.28
N LEU A 113 6.17 15.17 1.27
CA LEU A 113 6.23 13.77 0.94
C LEU A 113 7.55 13.41 0.27
N VAL A 114 8.27 12.46 0.86
CA VAL A 114 9.48 11.86 0.32
C VAL A 114 9.18 10.45 -0.13
N GLY A 115 9.32 10.22 -1.44
CA GLY A 115 8.97 8.96 -2.10
C GLY A 115 7.81 9.14 -3.07
N THR A 116 7.09 8.04 -3.33
CA THR A 116 5.94 8.04 -4.25
C THR A 116 4.66 8.38 -3.51
N SER A 117 3.88 9.32 -4.05
CA SER A 117 2.60 9.74 -3.45
C SER A 117 1.48 8.72 -3.69
N THR A 118 1.70 7.72 -4.54
CA THR A 118 0.70 6.72 -4.88
C THR A 118 1.28 5.32 -4.86
N ARG A 119 0.46 4.34 -4.46
CA ARG A 119 0.79 2.91 -4.57
C ARG A 119 -0.38 2.16 -5.15
N THR A 120 -0.08 1.15 -5.95
CA THR A 120 -1.06 0.32 -6.67
C THR A 120 -1.03 -1.10 -6.14
N CYS A 121 -2.20 -1.65 -5.85
CA CYS A 121 -2.41 -3.04 -5.47
C CYS A 121 -2.30 -3.92 -6.72
N GLN A 122 -1.17 -4.61 -6.82
CA GLN A 122 -0.80 -5.44 -7.96
C GLN A 122 -1.63 -6.73 -7.98
N SER A 123 -1.64 -7.41 -9.12
CA SER A 123 -2.28 -8.72 -9.26
C SER A 123 -1.75 -9.74 -8.24
N GLY A 124 -0.49 -9.66 -7.80
CA GLY A 124 0.04 -10.54 -6.75
C GLY A 124 -0.58 -10.36 -5.36
N GLY A 125 -1.43 -9.35 -5.14
CA GLY A 125 -1.87 -8.96 -3.80
C GLY A 125 -0.80 -8.18 -3.03
N THR A 126 0.15 -7.59 -3.74
CA THR A 126 1.25 -6.79 -3.19
C THR A 126 1.14 -5.33 -3.63
N TRP A 127 1.51 -4.41 -2.75
CA TRP A 127 1.59 -3.00 -3.11
C TRP A 127 2.85 -2.70 -3.91
N SER A 128 2.73 -1.88 -4.94
CA SER A 128 3.88 -1.38 -5.70
C SER A 128 4.75 -0.45 -4.84
N GLY A 129 6.07 -0.49 -5.05
CA GLY A 129 7.02 0.45 -4.42
C GLY A 129 7.10 0.36 -2.90
N GLY A 130 7.79 1.32 -2.29
CA GLY A 130 7.92 1.48 -0.83
C GLY A 130 6.90 2.44 -0.23
N SER A 131 6.74 2.41 1.09
CA SER A 131 5.94 3.41 1.81
C SER A 131 6.67 4.77 1.79
N PRO A 132 5.99 5.87 1.45
CA PRO A 132 6.59 7.20 1.53
C PRO A 132 6.75 7.63 2.99
N THR A 133 7.57 8.65 3.20
CA THR A 133 7.73 9.33 4.50
C THR A 133 7.35 10.80 4.37
N CYS A 134 6.83 11.40 5.43
CA CYS A 134 6.61 12.83 5.50
C CYS A 134 7.73 13.46 6.31
N ARG A 135 8.43 14.43 5.72
CA ARG A 135 9.52 15.16 6.38
C ARG A 135 9.14 16.61 6.55
N ALA A 136 9.40 17.17 7.72
CA ALA A 136 9.16 18.58 7.96
C ALA A 136 9.97 19.44 6.97
N GLU A 137 9.33 20.44 6.39
CA GLU A 137 10.02 21.49 5.65
C GLU A 137 10.34 22.64 6.58
N CYS A 138 11.63 22.80 6.87
CA CYS A 138 12.07 23.88 7.72
C CYS A 138 11.98 25.22 6.99
N ARG A 139 11.44 26.22 7.69
CA ARG A 139 11.48 27.62 7.26
C ARG A 139 12.95 28.06 7.10
N ASN A 140 13.19 29.08 6.29
CA ASN A 140 14.54 29.65 6.17
C ASN A 140 15.10 30.03 7.55
N GLY A 141 16.31 29.55 7.85
CA GLY A 141 16.97 29.74 9.16
C GLY A 141 16.66 28.65 10.20
N TYR A 142 15.82 27.66 9.89
CA TYR A 142 15.58 26.47 10.70
C TYR A 142 16.36 25.28 10.14
N GLN A 143 16.90 24.45 11.04
CA GLN A 143 17.64 23.22 10.76
C GLN A 143 16.78 22.01 11.11
N LEU A 144 16.61 21.09 10.16
CA LEU A 144 15.93 19.81 10.40
C LEU A 144 16.84 18.87 11.20
N LEU A 145 16.37 18.39 12.35
CA LEU A 145 17.04 17.38 13.19
C LEU A 145 15.99 16.38 13.69
N ALA A 146 16.21 15.08 13.48
CA ALA A 146 15.29 14.02 13.93
C ALA A 146 13.79 14.30 13.61
N GLN A 147 13.50 14.75 12.39
CA GLN A 147 12.16 15.15 11.88
C GLN A 147 11.57 16.47 12.40
N THR A 148 12.23 17.17 13.31
CA THR A 148 11.74 18.45 13.87
C THR A 148 12.63 19.61 13.39
N CYS A 149 12.03 20.80 13.19
CA CYS A 149 12.74 21.98 12.72
C CYS A 149 13.18 22.87 13.88
N PHE A 150 14.46 23.24 13.91
CA PHE A 150 15.04 23.98 15.02
C PHE A 150 15.76 25.25 14.60
N ARG A 151 15.65 26.30 15.40
CA ARG A 151 16.38 27.56 15.19
C ARG A 151 17.13 27.95 16.47
N VAL A 152 18.36 28.43 16.29
CA VAL A 152 19.13 29.06 17.37
C VAL A 152 18.97 30.57 17.28
N SER A 153 18.55 31.20 18.39
CA SER A 153 18.64 32.65 18.58
C SER A 153 20.03 33.01 19.11
N ARG A 154 20.65 34.08 18.59
CA ARG A 154 21.94 34.59 19.10
C ARG A 154 21.77 35.70 20.13
N ASP A 155 20.57 36.25 20.27
CA ASP A 155 20.30 37.30 21.25
C ASP A 155 20.24 36.68 22.64
N LYS A 156 21.00 37.25 23.59
CA LYS A 156 20.96 36.84 24.99
C LYS A 156 19.65 37.30 25.62
N LYS A 157 18.86 36.36 26.13
CA LYS A 157 17.58 36.59 26.80
C LYS A 157 17.52 35.79 28.10
N ASN A 158 16.63 36.13 29.04
CA ASN A 158 16.28 35.22 30.13
C ASN A 158 15.30 34.15 29.61
N ASN A 159 14.90 33.20 30.47
CA ASN A 159 14.04 32.08 30.06
C ASN A 159 12.65 32.54 29.59
N ASP A 160 12.01 33.45 30.33
CA ASP A 160 10.68 33.98 30.00
C ASP A 160 10.68 34.73 28.65
N ASP A 161 11.70 35.58 28.43
CA ASP A 161 11.85 36.33 27.19
C ASP A 161 12.21 35.42 26.00
N ALA A 162 12.94 34.32 26.24
CA ALA A 162 13.24 33.33 25.21
C ALA A 162 12.00 32.53 24.80
N GLN A 163 11.20 32.10 25.78
CA GLN A 163 9.92 31.44 25.56
C GLN A 163 8.98 32.36 24.76
N ALA A 164 8.78 33.61 25.22
CA ALA A 164 7.95 34.58 24.54
C ALA A 164 8.42 34.87 23.09
N ALA A 165 9.74 34.84 22.84
CA ALA A 165 10.29 35.01 21.50
C ALA A 165 9.97 33.83 20.57
N CYS A 166 10.05 32.59 21.05
CA CYS A 166 9.65 31.42 20.25
C CYS A 166 8.13 31.43 19.99
N GLU A 167 7.31 31.76 20.99
CA GLU A 167 5.85 31.83 20.88
C GLU A 167 5.39 32.88 19.86
N LYS A 168 6.08 34.03 19.81
CA LYS A 168 5.83 35.08 18.81
C LYS A 168 6.00 34.59 17.37
N GLU A 169 6.83 33.57 17.14
CA GLU A 169 7.03 32.94 15.82
C GLU A 169 6.08 31.75 15.55
N GLY A 170 5.17 31.47 16.50
CA GLY A 170 4.28 30.30 16.47
C GLY A 170 5.04 29.00 16.74
N THR A 171 6.08 29.06 17.58
CA THR A 171 7.00 27.96 17.89
C THR A 171 7.11 27.82 19.41
N THR A 172 7.72 26.76 19.92
CA THR A 172 8.00 26.63 21.35
C THR A 172 9.49 26.50 21.59
N LEU A 173 9.97 26.69 22.83
CA LEU A 173 11.30 26.21 23.16
C LEU A 173 11.38 24.69 22.93
N ALA A 174 12.55 24.21 22.52
CA ALA A 174 12.73 22.81 22.16
C ALA A 174 12.59 21.88 23.35
N MET A 175 11.94 20.75 23.09
CA MET A 175 11.68 19.71 24.09
C MET A 175 12.23 18.38 23.57
N PRO A 176 13.53 18.11 23.74
CA PRO A 176 14.14 16.85 23.29
C PRO A 176 13.72 15.67 24.17
N LYS A 177 12.55 15.11 23.86
CA LYS A 177 11.94 13.97 24.59
C LYS A 177 12.45 12.60 24.14
N THR A 178 13.38 12.57 23.19
CA THR A 178 13.96 11.33 22.66
C THR A 178 15.48 11.39 22.66
N ARG A 179 16.12 10.23 22.83
CA ARG A 179 17.59 10.10 22.77
C ARG A 179 18.15 10.52 21.42
N GLU A 180 17.47 10.17 20.33
CA GLU A 180 17.90 10.53 18.97
C GLU A 180 17.92 12.04 18.78
N LEU A 181 16.87 12.72 19.24
CA LEU A 181 16.77 14.16 19.15
C LEU A 181 17.79 14.85 20.07
N ASP A 182 17.94 14.43 21.33
CA ASP A 182 18.94 14.96 22.26
C ASP A 182 20.36 14.88 21.69
N VAL A 183 20.75 13.73 21.14
CA VAL A 183 22.07 13.54 20.52
C VAL A 183 22.24 14.44 19.29
N SER A 184 21.23 14.52 18.43
CA SER A 184 21.27 15.35 17.22
C SER A 184 21.40 16.83 17.56
N LEU A 185 20.67 17.29 18.58
CA LEU A 185 20.75 18.65 19.09
C LEU A 185 22.12 18.98 19.66
N ARG A 186 22.65 18.15 20.58
CA ARG A 186 23.98 18.36 21.17
C ARG A 186 25.08 18.47 20.11
N ASN A 187 25.02 17.60 19.10
CA ASN A 187 25.98 17.63 17.98
C ASN A 187 25.84 18.91 17.16
N TRP A 188 24.63 19.38 16.92
CA TRP A 188 24.40 20.62 16.17
C TRP A 188 24.83 21.87 16.94
N VAL A 189 24.37 22.02 18.20
CA VAL A 189 24.66 23.21 19.03
C VAL A 189 26.14 23.34 19.38
N SER A 190 26.89 22.23 19.45
CA SER A 190 28.34 22.24 19.69
C SER A 190 29.13 23.08 18.67
N LYS A 191 28.59 23.27 17.46
CA LYS A 191 29.19 24.07 16.39
C LYS A 191 29.17 25.58 16.70
N PHE A 192 28.32 26.02 17.62
CA PHE A 192 28.19 27.43 17.99
C PHE A 192 29.14 27.85 19.14
N GLY A 193 29.95 26.93 19.64
CA GLY A 193 30.98 27.18 20.66
C GLY A 193 30.70 26.46 21.98
N LYS A 194 31.77 25.98 22.64
CA LYS A 194 31.69 25.16 23.87
C LYS A 194 31.08 25.88 25.09
N SER A 195 30.95 27.21 25.02
CA SER A 195 30.41 28.07 26.08
C SER A 195 29.06 28.71 25.72
N ALA A 196 28.44 28.30 24.61
CA ALA A 196 27.09 28.75 24.26
C ALA A 196 26.08 28.05 25.18
N PHE A 197 25.59 28.81 26.16
CA PHE A 197 24.47 28.40 27.01
C PHE A 197 23.20 28.90 26.42
N PHE A 198 22.19 28.09 26.65
CA PHE A 198 21.12 28.07 25.73
C PHE A 198 19.88 27.64 26.66
N TRP A 199 18.64 28.19 26.56
CA TRP A 199 17.29 27.75 27.05
C TRP A 199 16.47 26.64 26.30
N ILE A 200 15.94 25.65 27.01
CA ILE A 200 14.96 24.67 26.48
C ILE A 200 13.62 24.80 27.19
N GLY A 201 12.56 24.18 26.66
CA GLY A 201 11.18 24.32 27.13
C GLY A 201 10.90 23.61 28.45
N LEU A 202 11.58 24.00 29.51
CA LEU A 202 11.43 23.47 30.86
C LEU A 202 10.84 24.52 31.78
N LYS A 203 9.69 24.21 32.38
CA LYS A 203 9.06 25.04 33.40
C LYS A 203 9.27 24.45 34.78
N GLN A 204 9.61 25.30 35.74
CA GLN A 204 9.56 24.94 37.15
C GLN A 204 8.14 25.12 37.66
N VAL A 205 7.47 24.01 37.96
CA VAL A 205 6.14 24.01 38.60
C VAL A 205 6.36 24.15 40.12
N PRO A 206 5.42 24.75 40.90
CA PRO A 206 5.56 24.82 42.35
C PRO A 206 5.90 23.43 42.89
N VAL A 207 6.88 23.36 43.80
CA VAL A 207 7.47 22.12 44.37
C VAL A 207 8.57 21.45 43.53
N LYS A 208 9.67 22.14 43.15
CA LYS A 208 10.93 21.55 42.60
C LYS A 208 10.80 20.50 41.47
N ILE A 209 9.63 20.37 40.85
CA ILE A 209 9.33 19.41 39.80
C ILE A 209 9.46 20.18 38.48
N TRP A 210 10.30 19.66 37.61
CA TRP A 210 10.46 20.15 36.25
C TRP A 210 9.47 19.44 35.33
N GLN A 211 8.81 20.20 34.46
CA GLN A 211 7.92 19.69 33.41
C GLN A 211 8.27 20.38 32.09
N TRP A 212 7.90 19.73 30.99
CA TRP A 212 7.94 20.35 29.68
C TRP A 212 6.88 21.45 29.58
N GLU A 213 7.07 22.46 28.73
CA GLU A 213 6.11 23.57 28.56
C GLU A 213 4.72 23.12 28.10
N ASP A 214 4.61 21.96 27.46
CA ASP A 214 3.33 21.36 27.11
C ASP A 214 2.65 20.60 28.28
N GLY A 215 3.22 20.66 29.48
CA GLY A 215 2.71 20.00 30.69
C GLY A 215 3.11 18.53 30.83
N SER A 216 3.86 17.96 29.88
CA SER A 216 4.30 16.57 30.00
C SER A 216 5.42 16.39 31.04
N HIS A 217 5.38 15.25 31.75
CA HIS A 217 6.41 14.91 32.74
C HIS A 217 7.73 14.49 32.10
N ILE A 218 8.83 14.79 32.78
CA ILE A 218 10.17 14.36 32.38
C ILE A 218 10.34 12.86 32.67
N GLY A 219 10.61 12.07 31.64
CA GLY A 219 10.75 10.62 31.71
C GLY A 219 12.13 10.15 32.22
N LYS A 220 12.24 8.85 32.53
CA LYS A 220 13.50 8.21 32.98
C LYS A 220 14.62 8.22 31.92
N HIS A 221 14.24 8.38 30.65
CA HIS A 221 15.13 8.49 29.48
C HIS A 221 15.35 9.92 28.99
N ASP A 222 14.76 10.91 29.66
CA ASP A 222 15.12 12.32 29.46
C ASP A 222 16.44 12.52 30.22
N TYR A 223 17.55 12.15 29.57
CA TYR A 223 18.89 12.13 30.15
C TYR A 223 19.34 13.54 30.54
N LYS A 224 18.94 13.96 31.74
CA LYS A 224 19.55 14.99 32.59
C LYS A 224 19.99 16.25 31.84
N VAL A 225 19.06 17.21 31.84
CA VAL A 225 19.25 18.66 31.86
C VAL A 225 20.72 19.09 31.83
N ARG A 226 21.18 19.50 30.65
CA ARG A 226 22.27 20.47 30.49
C ARG A 226 21.76 21.50 29.49
N TYR A 227 21.84 22.77 29.90
CA TYR A 227 21.19 23.95 29.32
C TYR A 227 21.49 24.16 27.82
N TYR A 228 20.49 24.02 26.89
CA TYR A 228 20.63 24.38 25.45
C TYR A 228 19.42 24.99 24.57
N ASP A 229 19.05 26.31 24.58
CA ASP A 229 18.58 27.42 23.62
C ASP A 229 18.34 26.92 22.25
N LEU A 230 17.05 26.80 22.00
CA LEU A 230 16.57 26.31 20.75
C LEU A 230 15.08 26.58 20.68
N CYS A 231 14.63 27.31 19.66
CA CYS A 231 13.22 27.26 19.30
C CYS A 231 13.00 26.01 18.43
N ALA A 232 11.87 25.34 18.62
CA ALA A 232 11.44 24.17 17.89
C ALA A 232 10.06 24.40 17.26
N VAL A 233 9.89 23.86 16.07
CA VAL A 233 8.60 23.74 15.39
C VAL A 233 8.41 22.28 15.03
N ASP A 234 7.30 21.73 15.52
CA ASP A 234 6.74 20.45 15.06
C ASP A 234 6.14 20.60 13.66
#